data_AF-Q6MMJ4-F1
#
_entry.id   AF-Q6MMJ4-F1
#
_cell.length_a   1.000
_cell.length_b   1.000
_cell.length_c   1.000
_cell.angle_alpha   90.00
_cell.angle_beta   90.00
_cell.angle_gamma   90.00
#
_symmetry.space_group_name_H-M   'P 1'
#
loop_
_entity.id
_entity.type
_entity.pdbx_description
1 polymer ?
#
loop_
_entity_poly.entity_id
_entity_poly.type
_entity_poly.pdbx_seq_one_letter_code
_entity_poly.pdbx_strand_id
1 'polypeptide(L)'
;MSNSTQNTSLQLARLQHRKGALHEARLLSEEAMVEASARGLSQDWIESARLYFQCCHELEELSEAQSVIDQTLKLSRNSSDEGLQAMAENLIGSWLLANGKIQESEDYINSAIAKATQTGDLDTLVRALFTNAMTRAFEPAHFPQSLLQLNKLDTILAEMDNAEMQLTSRLLRTHIFTQTGKLEAANDLLWDCYEQAKLHGFHLLISRILAQMAHVNRELGNKEAYRIYAELALRGTDKARLPRVYKFIRQMCPEDIVRNAPQFDFQIDEAARSVQERTKGLIDFRNQHILFDLALLFIKKAGTRYSKEDLIEIIWQQAYDPELHDNLIYVSIKRLRALLEPDMESPRYILRDRKGYYFNPQSSVHFRQSEEATL
;
A
#
# COMPACT_ATOMS: atom_id res chain seq x y z
N MET A 1 40.65 -16.33 10.30
CA MET A 1 39.17 -16.42 10.29
C MET A 1 38.69 -16.42 11.74
N SER A 2 38.67 -15.25 12.36
CA SER A 2 38.09 -15.06 13.69
C SER A 2 36.58 -14.99 13.54
N ASN A 3 35.84 -15.90 14.19
CA ASN A 3 34.41 -15.77 14.36
C ASN A 3 34.12 -14.42 15.02
N SER A 4 33.69 -13.41 14.25
CA SER A 4 33.09 -12.22 14.81
C SER A 4 31.84 -12.68 15.54
N THR A 5 31.85 -12.65 16.86
CA THR A 5 30.68 -12.91 17.71
C THR A 5 29.61 -11.88 17.37
N GLN A 6 28.76 -12.20 16.40
CA GLN A 6 27.65 -11.36 15.97
C GLN A 6 26.77 -11.04 17.18
N ASN A 7 26.44 -9.76 17.36
CA ASN A 7 25.47 -9.32 18.36
C ASN A 7 24.10 -9.92 18.03
N THR A 8 23.71 -10.96 18.77
CA THR A 8 22.52 -11.77 18.48
C THR A 8 21.26 -10.94 18.70
N SER A 9 21.24 -10.13 19.75
CA SER A 9 20.16 -9.21 20.08
C SER A 9 19.94 -8.19 18.96
N LEU A 10 21.02 -7.68 18.34
CA LEU A 10 20.93 -6.81 17.16
C LEU A 10 20.29 -7.50 15.95
N GLN A 11 20.63 -8.77 15.67
CA GLN A 11 20.01 -9.51 14.56
C GLN A 11 18.53 -9.79 14.81
N LEU A 12 18.16 -10.14 16.05
CA LEU A 12 16.77 -10.34 16.43
C LEU A 12 15.98 -9.03 16.36
N ALA A 13 16.56 -7.91 16.81
CA ALA A 13 15.95 -6.58 16.67
C ALA A 13 15.65 -6.24 15.20
N ARG A 14 16.60 -6.49 14.28
CA ARG A 14 16.40 -6.29 12.83
C ARG A 14 15.25 -7.14 12.31
N LEU A 15 15.19 -8.43 12.69
CA LEU A 15 14.13 -9.32 12.27
C LEU A 15 12.75 -8.85 12.75
N GLN A 16 12.63 -8.46 14.02
CA GLN A 16 11.38 -7.98 14.58
C GLN A 16 10.95 -6.63 13.98
N HIS A 17 11.90 -5.75 13.71
CA HIS A 17 11.64 -4.49 13.01
C HIS A 17 11.04 -4.74 11.62
N ARG A 18 11.64 -5.64 10.82
CA ARG A 18 11.12 -6.02 9.49
C ARG A 18 9.69 -6.57 9.55
N LYS A 19 9.38 -7.35 10.59
CA LYS A 19 8.05 -7.90 10.83
C LYS A 19 7.03 -6.88 11.33
N GLY A 20 7.44 -5.66 11.67
CA GLY A 20 6.59 -4.63 12.27
C GLY A 20 6.28 -4.88 13.75
N ALA A 21 7.03 -5.75 14.42
CA ALA A 21 6.94 -5.97 15.87
C ALA A 21 7.76 -4.91 16.63
N LEU A 22 7.38 -3.64 16.48
CA LEU A 22 8.20 -2.48 16.88
C LEU A 22 8.54 -2.43 18.38
N HIS A 23 7.60 -2.78 19.26
CA HIS A 23 7.90 -2.82 20.70
C HIS A 23 8.96 -3.87 21.06
N GLU A 24 8.88 -5.05 20.46
CA GLU A 24 9.86 -6.12 20.67
C GLU A 24 11.21 -5.74 20.06
N ALA A 25 11.21 -5.20 18.84
CA ALA A 25 12.41 -4.69 18.18
C ALA A 25 13.10 -3.59 19.00
N ARG A 26 12.34 -2.71 19.65
CA ARG A 26 12.86 -1.67 20.54
C ARG A 26 13.58 -2.27 21.74
N LEU A 27 12.93 -3.18 22.47
CA LEU A 27 13.52 -3.83 23.65
C LEU A 27 14.81 -4.58 23.29
N LEU A 28 14.78 -5.35 22.20
CA LEU A 28 15.96 -6.06 21.70
C LEU A 28 17.08 -5.10 21.27
N SER A 29 16.73 -3.90 20.78
CA SER A 29 17.72 -2.88 20.43
C SER A 29 18.39 -2.29 21.68
N GLU A 30 17.65 -2.12 22.79
CA GLU A 30 18.23 -1.72 24.08
C GLU A 30 19.18 -2.78 24.63
N GLU A 31 18.75 -4.05 24.63
CA GLU A 31 19.60 -5.18 25.02
C GLU A 31 20.88 -5.24 24.18
N ALA A 32 20.74 -5.06 22.86
CA ALA A 32 21.87 -5.04 21.94
C ALA A 32 22.84 -3.87 22.20
N MET A 33 22.34 -2.68 22.59
CA MET A 33 23.19 -1.56 23.03
C MET A 33 23.97 -1.91 24.31
N VAL A 34 23.32 -2.55 25.28
CA VAL A 34 23.99 -2.98 26.53
C VAL A 34 25.09 -3.99 26.24
N GLU A 35 24.80 -5.01 25.42
CA GLU A 35 25.78 -6.01 25.01
C GLU A 35 26.96 -5.42 24.24
N ALA A 36 26.69 -4.51 23.30
CA ALA A 36 27.72 -3.84 22.52
C ALA A 36 28.62 -2.99 23.41
N SER A 37 28.04 -2.26 24.37
CA SER A 37 28.79 -1.46 25.35
C SER A 37 29.69 -2.33 26.24
N ALA A 38 29.16 -3.44 26.77
CA ALA A 38 29.92 -4.38 27.60
C ALA A 38 31.12 -5.01 26.86
N ARG A 39 31.03 -5.12 25.53
CA ARG A 39 32.08 -5.68 24.66
C ARG A 39 32.96 -4.63 24.00
N GLY A 40 32.69 -3.33 24.20
CA GLY A 40 33.41 -2.24 23.54
C GLY A 40 33.19 -2.17 22.02
N LEU A 41 32.06 -2.67 21.51
CA LEU A 41 31.72 -2.70 20.09
C LEU A 41 30.95 -1.43 19.69
N SER A 42 31.65 -0.31 19.50
CA SER A 42 31.01 0.98 19.23
C SER A 42 30.16 1.02 17.95
N GLN A 43 30.56 0.30 16.88
CA GLN A 43 29.77 0.23 15.65
C GLN A 43 28.42 -0.48 15.88
N ASP A 44 28.44 -1.64 16.53
CA ASP A 44 27.23 -2.37 16.90
C ASP A 44 26.33 -1.53 17.81
N TRP A 45 26.92 -0.77 18.74
CA TRP A 45 26.17 0.13 19.61
C TRP A 45 25.42 1.20 18.81
N ILE A 46 26.07 1.86 17.84
CA ILE A 46 25.42 2.88 17.01
C ILE A 46 24.31 2.26 16.15
N GLU A 47 24.53 1.05 15.61
CA GLU A 47 23.49 0.38 14.83
C GLU A 47 22.28 -0.05 15.66
N SER A 48 22.50 -0.51 16.89
CA SER A 48 21.43 -0.77 17.85
C SER A 48 20.70 0.52 18.22
N ALA A 49 21.43 1.61 18.46
CA ALA A 49 20.87 2.94 18.74
C ALA A 49 20.01 3.46 17.57
N ARG A 50 20.44 3.22 16.32
CA ARG A 50 19.67 3.58 15.12
C ARG A 50 18.36 2.82 15.04
N LEU A 51 18.37 1.50 15.24
CA LEU A 51 17.15 0.68 15.22
C LEU A 51 16.21 1.06 16.37
N TYR A 52 16.75 1.31 17.56
CA TYR A 52 15.99 1.82 18.69
C TYR A 52 15.28 3.13 18.34
N PHE A 53 16.01 4.11 17.78
CA PHE A 53 15.43 5.37 17.29
C PHE A 53 14.34 5.15 16.24
N GLN A 54 14.56 4.28 15.24
CA GLN A 54 13.57 3.98 14.21
C GLN A 54 12.27 3.42 14.83
N CYS A 55 12.39 2.52 15.80
CA CYS A 55 11.24 1.98 16.53
C CYS A 55 10.50 3.09 17.29
N CYS A 56 11.21 3.93 18.06
CA CYS A 56 10.60 5.06 18.76
C CYS A 56 9.91 6.04 17.81
N HIS A 57 10.51 6.30 16.65
CA HIS A 57 9.94 7.18 15.64
C HIS A 57 8.64 6.63 15.05
N GLU A 58 8.60 5.34 14.69
CA GLU A 58 7.41 4.67 14.15
C GLU A 58 6.32 4.44 15.20
N LEU A 59 6.69 4.34 16.48
CA LEU A 59 5.77 4.30 17.62
C LEU A 59 5.27 5.69 18.07
N GLU A 60 5.76 6.78 17.47
CA GLU A 60 5.48 8.17 17.88
C GLU A 60 5.97 8.52 19.31
N GLU A 61 7.01 7.84 19.78
CA GLU A 61 7.61 7.98 21.13
C GLU A 61 9.02 8.59 21.05
N LEU A 62 9.19 9.65 20.24
CA LEU A 62 10.51 10.25 19.96
C LEU A 62 11.29 10.73 21.19
N SER A 63 10.60 11.11 22.27
CA SER A 63 11.23 11.53 23.53
C SER A 63 12.06 10.42 24.17
N GLU A 64 11.68 9.15 23.99
CA GLU A 64 12.40 7.99 24.53
C GLU A 64 13.78 7.81 23.89
N ALA A 65 14.00 8.39 22.71
CA ALA A 65 15.29 8.35 22.02
C ALA A 65 16.29 9.39 22.53
N GLN A 66 15.88 10.40 23.32
CA GLN A 66 16.73 11.53 23.69
C GLN A 66 18.03 11.10 24.36
N SER A 67 17.96 10.20 25.36
CA SER A 67 19.15 9.74 26.10
C SER A 67 20.16 9.03 25.20
N VAL A 68 19.68 8.24 24.24
CA VAL A 68 20.52 7.53 23.27
C VAL A 68 21.18 8.51 22.31
N ILE A 69 20.46 9.56 21.88
CA ILE A 69 21.01 10.61 21.02
C ILE A 69 22.06 11.45 21.76
N ASP A 70 21.86 11.76 23.04
CA ASP A 70 22.85 12.47 23.86
C ASP A 70 24.15 11.66 24.00
N GLN A 71 24.04 10.35 24.14
CA GLN A 71 25.19 9.44 24.14
C GLN A 71 25.88 9.39 22.78
N THR A 72 25.10 9.34 21.69
CA THR A 72 25.60 9.37 20.31
C THR A 72 26.37 10.66 20.02
N LEU A 73 25.89 11.81 20.50
CA LEU A 73 26.55 13.10 20.37
C LEU A 73 27.91 13.13 21.10
N LYS A 74 27.97 12.57 22.32
CA LYS A 74 29.23 12.45 23.07
C LYS A 74 30.22 11.53 22.33
N LEU A 75 29.74 10.42 21.79
CA LEU A 75 30.55 9.48 21.02
C LEU A 75 31.13 10.14 19.77
N SER A 76 30.29 10.85 19.00
CA SER A 76 30.70 11.60 17.81
C SER A 76 31.81 12.61 18.12
N ARG A 77 31.69 13.38 19.21
CA ARG A 77 32.69 14.40 19.58
C ARG A 77 34.00 13.85 20.12
N ASN A 78 33.96 12.70 20.78
CA ASN A 78 35.12 12.13 21.46
C ASN A 78 35.85 11.07 20.63
N SER A 79 35.21 10.53 19.60
CA SER A 79 35.84 9.55 18.70
C SER A 79 36.88 10.24 17.82
N SER A 80 38.03 9.60 17.62
CA SER A 80 39.00 9.97 16.57
C SER A 80 38.79 9.18 15.27
N ASP A 81 37.91 8.18 15.28
CA ASP A 81 37.54 7.36 14.13
C ASP A 81 36.45 8.08 13.31
N GLU A 82 36.81 8.52 12.10
CA GLU A 82 35.92 9.21 11.17
C GLU A 82 34.74 8.36 10.71
N GLY A 83 34.88 7.03 10.64
CA GLY A 83 33.80 6.12 10.28
C GLY A 83 32.74 6.06 11.37
N LEU A 84 33.17 5.90 12.63
CA LEU A 84 32.28 5.97 13.79
C LEU A 84 31.61 7.35 13.91
N GLN A 85 32.33 8.42 13.62
CA GLN A 85 31.75 9.76 13.57
C GLN A 85 30.67 9.85 12.49
N ALA A 86 30.92 9.35 11.28
CA ALA A 86 29.95 9.38 10.19
C ALA A 86 28.65 8.65 10.55
N MET A 87 28.74 7.45 11.15
CA MET A 87 27.58 6.69 11.63
C MET A 87 26.77 7.48 12.66
N ALA A 88 27.46 8.06 13.65
CA ALA A 88 26.85 8.84 14.72
C ALA A 88 26.17 10.12 14.19
N GLU A 89 26.84 10.84 13.28
CA GLU A 89 26.31 12.06 12.65
C GLU A 89 25.09 11.77 11.77
N ASN A 90 25.07 10.65 11.04
CA ASN A 90 23.89 10.23 10.29
C ASN A 90 22.69 9.95 11.21
N LEU A 91 22.91 9.30 12.35
CA LEU A 91 21.87 9.04 13.36
C LEU A 91 21.35 10.35 13.97
N ILE A 92 22.24 11.26 14.37
CA ILE A 92 21.89 12.59 14.91
C ILE A 92 21.08 13.39 13.87
N GLY A 93 21.56 13.43 12.62
CA GLY A 93 20.86 14.12 11.53
C GLY A 93 19.46 13.55 11.28
N SER A 94 19.30 12.22 11.33
CA SER A 94 17.99 11.57 11.19
C SER A 94 17.03 11.93 12.33
N TRP A 95 17.53 12.00 13.56
CA TRP A 95 16.74 12.42 14.73
C TRP A 95 16.35 13.89 14.68
N LEU A 96 17.26 14.77 14.27
CA LEU A 96 16.98 16.20 14.08
C LEU A 96 15.90 16.42 13.02
N LEU A 97 15.97 15.69 11.91
CA LEU A 97 14.95 15.72 10.86
C LEU A 97 13.59 15.27 11.40
N ALA A 98 13.54 14.19 12.19
CA ALA A 98 12.31 13.72 12.82
C ALA A 98 11.68 14.74 13.78
N ASN A 99 12.49 15.62 14.38
CA ASN A 99 12.05 16.74 15.21
C ASN A 99 11.78 18.04 14.43
N GLY A 100 11.82 18.01 13.09
CA GLY A 100 11.57 19.18 12.24
C GLY A 100 12.72 20.19 12.20
N LYS A 101 13.89 19.87 12.77
CA LYS A 101 15.09 20.72 12.76
C LYS A 101 15.89 20.50 11.47
N ILE A 102 15.31 20.90 10.35
CA ILE A 102 15.82 20.58 9.01
C ILE A 102 17.23 21.15 8.79
N GLN A 103 17.46 22.43 9.14
CA GLN A 103 18.77 23.05 8.91
C GLN A 103 19.89 22.41 9.74
N GLU A 104 19.65 22.16 11.02
CA GLU A 104 20.62 21.48 11.90
C GLU A 104 20.89 20.05 11.39
N SER A 105 19.86 19.35 10.88
CA SER A 105 20.01 18.04 10.27
C SER A 105 20.95 18.06 9.07
N GLU A 106 20.80 19.04 8.17
CA GLU A 106 21.63 19.13 6.96
C GLU A 106 23.13 19.23 7.27
N ASP A 107 23.52 19.99 8.29
CA ASP A 107 24.94 20.13 8.68
C ASP A 107 25.56 18.78 9.08
N TYR A 108 24.87 18.03 9.94
CA TYR A 108 25.30 16.69 10.35
C TYR A 108 25.31 15.69 9.19
N ILE A 109 24.29 15.72 8.33
CA ILE A 109 24.19 14.79 7.19
C ILE A 109 25.27 15.08 6.15
N ASN A 110 25.59 16.35 5.86
CA ASN A 110 26.66 16.70 4.94
C ASN A 110 28.03 16.26 5.48
N SER A 111 28.27 16.43 6.78
CA SER A 111 29.47 15.91 7.46
C SER A 111 29.56 14.39 7.38
N ALA A 112 28.45 13.68 7.66
CA ALA A 112 28.40 12.22 7.56
C ALA A 112 28.70 11.70 6.14
N ILE A 113 28.14 12.35 5.09
CA ILE A 113 28.42 12.02 3.69
C ILE A 113 29.91 12.17 3.39
N ALA A 114 30.53 13.28 3.80
CA ALA A 114 31.94 13.55 3.53
C ALA A 114 32.84 12.47 4.18
N LYS A 115 32.62 12.19 5.47
CA LYS A 115 33.40 11.21 6.24
C LYS A 115 33.17 9.78 5.75
N ALA A 116 31.93 9.38 5.47
CA ALA A 116 31.62 8.06 4.92
C ALA A 116 32.26 7.86 3.53
N THR A 117 32.28 8.90 2.69
CA THR A 117 32.97 8.87 1.40
C THR A 117 34.49 8.69 1.57
N GLN A 118 35.10 9.44 2.50
CA GLN A 118 36.55 9.38 2.75
C GLN A 118 36.99 8.02 3.33
N THR A 119 36.17 7.44 4.20
CA THR A 119 36.45 6.15 4.86
C THR A 119 36.04 4.94 4.02
N GLY A 120 35.27 5.14 2.95
CA GLY A 120 34.74 4.05 2.14
C GLY A 120 33.60 3.27 2.81
N ASP A 121 32.97 3.83 3.85
CA ASP A 121 31.81 3.22 4.50
C ASP A 121 30.55 3.43 3.65
N LEU A 122 30.29 2.46 2.77
CA LEU A 122 29.17 2.49 1.83
C LEU A 122 27.81 2.41 2.53
N ASP A 123 27.66 1.68 3.64
CA ASP A 123 26.36 1.55 4.33
C ASP A 123 25.96 2.87 4.98
N THR A 124 26.89 3.54 5.67
CA THR A 124 26.63 4.88 6.21
C THR A 124 26.38 5.88 5.09
N LEU A 125 27.14 5.80 3.99
CA LEU A 125 26.97 6.71 2.86
C LEU A 125 25.57 6.61 2.23
N VAL A 126 25.05 5.40 1.96
CA VAL A 126 23.70 5.26 1.39
C VAL A 126 22.62 5.74 2.36
N ARG A 127 22.79 5.53 3.67
CA ARG A 127 21.84 6.05 4.67
C ARG A 127 21.86 7.57 4.73
N ALA A 128 23.05 8.18 4.73
CA ALA A 128 23.19 9.64 4.77
C ALA A 128 22.66 10.30 3.49
N LEU A 129 22.91 9.71 2.32
CA LEU A 129 22.31 10.15 1.05
C LEU A 129 20.78 10.04 1.07
N PHE A 130 20.23 8.97 1.63
CA PHE A 130 18.79 8.83 1.80
C PHE A 130 18.21 9.90 2.71
N THR A 131 18.83 10.15 3.87
CA THR A 131 18.38 11.21 4.79
C THR A 131 18.48 12.59 4.12
N ASN A 132 19.53 12.86 3.35
CA ASN A 132 19.66 14.08 2.55
C ASN A 132 18.57 14.22 1.47
N ALA A 133 18.18 13.10 0.84
CA ALA A 133 17.06 13.11 -0.09
C ALA A 133 15.74 13.41 0.62
N MET A 134 15.53 12.83 1.80
CA MET A 134 14.34 12.97 2.63
C MET A 134 14.12 14.42 3.12
N THR A 135 15.17 15.15 3.49
CA THR A 135 15.04 16.56 3.93
C THR A 135 14.40 17.46 2.86
N ARG A 136 14.55 17.08 1.58
CA ARG A 136 14.15 17.86 0.39
C ARG A 136 12.94 17.30 -0.33
N ALA A 137 12.46 16.13 0.06
CA ALA A 137 11.45 15.38 -0.71
C ALA A 137 10.01 15.89 -0.55
N PHE A 138 9.77 16.88 0.31
CA PHE A 138 8.42 17.38 0.62
C PHE A 138 8.13 18.79 0.10
N GLU A 139 9.09 19.39 -0.60
CA GLU A 139 8.93 20.68 -1.25
C GLU A 139 9.17 20.55 -2.77
N PRO A 140 8.20 20.93 -3.62
CA PRO A 140 8.33 20.75 -5.07
C PRO A 140 9.58 21.38 -5.69
N ALA A 141 10.02 22.51 -5.13
CA ALA A 141 11.23 23.20 -5.58
C ALA A 141 12.50 22.35 -5.43
N HIS A 142 12.51 21.39 -4.49
CA HIS A 142 13.68 20.61 -4.13
C HIS A 142 13.64 19.17 -4.67
N PHE A 143 12.59 18.76 -5.37
CA PHE A 143 12.48 17.43 -5.98
C PHE A 143 13.66 17.06 -6.89
N PRO A 144 14.20 17.93 -7.76
CA PRO A 144 15.35 17.59 -8.60
C PRO A 144 16.58 17.22 -7.77
N GLN A 145 16.81 17.92 -6.66
CA GLN A 145 17.95 17.67 -5.77
C GLN A 145 17.76 16.38 -4.98
N SER A 146 16.53 16.09 -4.52
CA SER A 146 16.21 14.83 -3.86
C SER A 146 16.44 13.64 -4.80
N LEU A 147 15.96 13.72 -6.04
CA LEU A 147 16.18 12.70 -7.08
C LEU A 147 17.67 12.52 -7.41
N LEU A 148 18.46 13.60 -7.42
CA LEU A 148 19.91 13.51 -7.63
C LEU A 148 20.58 12.64 -6.55
N GLN A 149 20.22 12.80 -5.28
CA GLN A 149 20.79 11.97 -4.21
C GLN A 149 20.32 10.52 -4.31
N LEU A 150 19.04 10.29 -4.65
CA LEU A 150 18.52 8.95 -4.86
C LEU A 150 19.22 8.22 -6.01
N ASN A 151 19.61 8.92 -7.08
CA ASN A 151 20.37 8.32 -8.19
C ASN A 151 21.79 7.93 -7.78
N LYS A 152 22.46 8.75 -6.95
CA LYS A 152 23.78 8.40 -6.38
C LYS A 152 23.66 7.16 -5.49
N LEU A 153 22.65 7.14 -4.63
CA LEU A 153 22.35 6.01 -3.76
C LEU A 153 22.10 4.73 -4.56
N ASP A 154 21.33 4.77 -5.66
CA ASP A 154 21.09 3.59 -6.51
C ASP A 154 22.38 3.03 -7.13
N THR A 155 23.30 3.91 -7.51
CA THR A 155 24.60 3.50 -8.07
C THR A 155 25.39 2.68 -7.05
N ILE A 156 25.34 3.07 -5.77
CA ILE A 156 26.03 2.36 -4.69
C ILE A 156 25.26 1.07 -4.34
N LEU A 157 23.92 1.13 -4.27
CA LEU A 157 23.08 -0.02 -3.94
C LEU A 157 23.06 -1.11 -5.02
N ALA A 158 23.48 -0.82 -6.25
CA ALA A 158 23.64 -1.84 -7.29
C ALA A 158 24.71 -2.89 -6.93
N GLU A 159 25.69 -2.49 -6.12
CA GLU A 159 26.81 -3.34 -5.67
C GLU A 159 26.60 -3.86 -4.23
N MET A 160 25.47 -3.54 -3.59
CA MET A 160 25.19 -3.88 -2.20
C MET A 160 23.92 -4.74 -2.06
N ASP A 161 23.99 -5.79 -1.25
CA ASP A 161 22.81 -6.53 -0.80
C ASP A 161 22.15 -5.83 0.40
N ASN A 162 21.41 -4.74 0.11
CA ASN A 162 20.66 -4.00 1.11
C ASN A 162 19.22 -3.71 0.63
N ALA A 163 18.40 -4.76 0.65
CA ALA A 163 17.01 -4.71 0.21
C ALA A 163 16.16 -3.67 0.97
N GLU A 164 16.45 -3.41 2.25
CA GLU A 164 15.74 -2.40 3.03
C GLU A 164 15.96 -1.00 2.44
N MET A 165 17.22 -0.63 2.20
CA MET A 165 17.55 0.68 1.63
C MET A 165 17.02 0.85 0.21
N GLN A 166 17.06 -0.21 -0.61
CA GLN A 166 16.49 -0.22 -1.95
C GLN A 166 14.98 0.05 -1.91
N LEU A 167 14.26 -0.61 -0.99
CA LEU A 167 12.82 -0.40 -0.82
C LEU A 167 12.51 1.02 -0.36
N THR A 168 13.19 1.51 0.67
CA THR A 168 12.91 2.84 1.23
C THR A 168 13.24 3.96 0.24
N SER A 169 14.33 3.84 -0.53
CA SER A 169 14.71 4.83 -1.55
C SER A 169 13.70 4.88 -2.69
N ARG A 170 13.24 3.71 -3.17
CA ARG A 170 12.20 3.60 -4.19
C ARG A 170 10.87 4.17 -3.69
N LEU A 171 10.49 3.93 -2.43
CA LEU A 171 9.28 4.51 -1.84
C LEU A 171 9.33 6.04 -1.72
N LEU A 172 10.51 6.63 -1.55
CA LEU A 172 10.65 8.09 -1.61
C LEU A 172 10.53 8.60 -3.04
N ARG A 173 11.10 7.86 -4.01
CA ARG A 173 10.97 8.18 -5.43
C ARG A 173 9.52 8.12 -5.91
N THR A 174 8.75 7.12 -5.47
CA THR A 174 7.32 7.00 -5.82
C THR A 174 6.52 8.20 -5.32
N HIS A 175 6.85 8.70 -4.12
CA HIS A 175 6.26 9.94 -3.61
C HIS A 175 6.54 11.11 -4.57
N ILE A 176 7.80 11.35 -4.93
CA ILE A 176 8.19 12.44 -5.85
C ILE A 176 7.55 12.27 -7.23
N PHE A 177 7.49 11.06 -7.77
CA PHE A 177 6.84 10.78 -9.06
C PHE A 177 5.34 11.07 -9.02
N THR A 178 4.68 10.70 -7.92
CA THR A 178 3.26 11.01 -7.72
C THR A 178 3.03 12.51 -7.68
N GLN A 179 3.84 13.26 -6.92
CA GLN A 179 3.75 14.72 -6.82
C GLN A 179 4.09 15.46 -8.12
N THR A 180 4.84 14.82 -9.02
CA THR A 180 5.21 15.39 -10.34
C THR A 180 4.33 14.89 -11.48
N GLY A 181 3.25 14.17 -11.19
CA GLY A 181 2.30 13.67 -12.18
C GLY A 181 2.79 12.47 -13.01
N LYS A 182 3.92 11.85 -12.65
CA LYS A 182 4.45 10.64 -13.29
C LYS A 182 3.77 9.39 -12.71
N LEU A 183 2.46 9.31 -12.83
CA LEU A 183 1.62 8.37 -12.10
C LEU A 183 1.84 6.91 -12.52
N GLU A 184 2.00 6.65 -13.82
CA GLU A 184 2.25 5.31 -14.35
C GLU A 184 3.60 4.77 -13.85
N ALA A 185 4.65 5.60 -13.95
CA ALA A 185 5.97 5.24 -13.44
C ALA A 185 5.99 5.04 -11.92
N ALA A 186 5.19 5.81 -11.17
CA ALA A 186 5.02 5.61 -9.74
C ALA A 186 4.31 4.27 -9.44
N ASN A 187 3.27 3.93 -10.21
CA ASN A 187 2.51 2.70 -10.04
C ASN A 187 3.36 1.45 -10.32
N ASP A 188 4.13 1.45 -11.41
CA ASP A 188 5.03 0.33 -11.77
C ASP A 188 6.09 0.12 -10.69
N LEU A 189 6.69 1.21 -10.20
CA LEU A 189 7.70 1.16 -9.15
C LEU A 189 7.11 0.69 -7.81
N LEU A 190 5.87 1.07 -7.49
CA LEU A 190 5.19 0.59 -6.28
C LEU A 190 4.89 -0.91 -6.33
N TRP A 191 4.53 -1.44 -7.49
CA TRP A 191 4.33 -2.88 -7.68
C TRP A 191 5.62 -3.67 -7.46
N ASP A 192 6.72 -3.20 -8.03
CA ASP A 192 8.04 -3.79 -7.78
C ASP A 192 8.40 -3.74 -6.28
N CYS A 193 8.22 -2.57 -5.62
CA CYS A 193 8.39 -2.46 -4.18
C CYS A 193 7.53 -3.46 -3.38
N TYR A 194 6.28 -3.69 -3.79
CA TYR A 194 5.38 -4.62 -3.12
C TYR A 194 5.89 -6.06 -3.20
N GLU A 195 6.32 -6.50 -4.39
CA GLU A 195 6.87 -7.86 -4.58
C GLU A 195 8.19 -8.05 -3.85
N GLN A 196 9.09 -7.06 -3.87
CA GLN A 196 10.35 -7.10 -3.13
C GLN A 196 10.10 -7.12 -1.61
N ALA A 197 9.16 -6.32 -1.11
CA ALA A 197 8.82 -6.31 0.32
C ALA A 197 8.28 -7.67 0.78
N LYS A 198 7.48 -8.34 -0.04
CA LYS A 198 7.02 -9.72 0.22
C LYS A 198 8.16 -10.72 0.20
N LEU A 199 9.01 -10.68 -0.83
CA LEU A 199 10.13 -11.59 -1.01
C LEU A 199 11.08 -11.57 0.19
N HIS A 200 11.39 -10.38 0.70
CA HIS A 200 12.33 -10.19 1.80
C HIS A 200 11.68 -10.10 3.19
N GLY A 201 10.35 -10.20 3.30
CA GLY A 201 9.63 -10.21 4.58
C GLY A 201 9.55 -8.85 5.29
N PHE A 202 9.55 -7.73 4.54
CA PHE A 202 9.39 -6.38 5.07
C PHE A 202 7.92 -6.04 5.31
N HIS A 203 7.27 -6.76 6.22
CA HIS A 203 5.85 -6.57 6.55
C HIS A 203 5.51 -5.14 7.00
N LEU A 204 6.43 -4.48 7.70
CA LEU A 204 6.27 -3.07 8.09
C LEU A 204 6.00 -2.14 6.89
N LEU A 205 6.63 -2.41 5.75
CA LEU A 205 6.54 -1.55 4.57
C LEU A 205 5.30 -1.85 3.71
N ILE A 206 4.74 -3.05 3.79
CA ILE A 206 3.62 -3.50 2.94
C ILE A 206 2.42 -2.54 3.04
N SER A 207 1.99 -2.19 4.24
CA SER A 207 0.84 -1.30 4.42
C SER A 207 1.11 0.12 3.91
N ARG A 208 2.36 0.59 4.02
CA ARG A 208 2.79 1.89 3.49
C ARG A 208 2.81 1.89 1.95
N ILE A 209 3.27 0.79 1.34
CA ILE A 209 3.25 0.60 -0.11
C ILE A 209 1.81 0.59 -0.62
N LEU A 210 0.92 -0.19 0.01
CA LEU A 210 -0.49 -0.26 -0.36
C LEU A 210 -1.20 1.09 -0.27
N ALA A 211 -0.92 1.90 0.75
CA ALA A 211 -1.48 3.24 0.83
C ALA A 211 -0.96 4.19 -0.26
N GLN A 212 0.30 4.08 -0.66
CA GLN A 212 0.81 4.82 -1.82
C GLN A 212 0.19 4.32 -3.13
N MET A 213 0.02 3.01 -3.31
CA MET A 213 -0.67 2.42 -4.47
C MET A 213 -2.11 2.92 -4.57
N ALA A 214 -2.81 2.96 -3.44
CA ALA A 214 -4.13 3.55 -3.36
C ALA A 214 -4.08 5.00 -3.85
N HIS A 215 -3.23 5.84 -3.24
CA HIS A 215 -3.11 7.25 -3.62
C HIS A 215 -2.86 7.43 -5.13
N VAL A 216 -1.89 6.70 -5.71
CA VAL A 216 -1.60 6.76 -7.15
C VAL A 216 -2.81 6.35 -8.00
N ASN A 217 -3.51 5.27 -7.63
CA ASN A 217 -4.71 4.82 -8.35
C ASN A 217 -5.87 5.81 -8.25
N ARG A 218 -5.96 6.57 -7.15
CA ARG A 218 -6.91 7.67 -7.03
C ARG A 218 -6.62 8.77 -8.04
N GLU A 219 -5.36 9.19 -8.15
CA GLU A 219 -4.92 10.23 -9.09
C GLU A 219 -5.06 9.76 -10.56
N LEU A 220 -4.88 8.46 -10.83
CA LEU A 220 -5.15 7.85 -12.15
C LEU A 220 -6.65 7.74 -12.49
N GLY A 221 -7.56 7.95 -11.53
CA GLY A 221 -9.00 7.75 -11.71
C GLY A 221 -9.48 6.29 -11.58
N ASN A 222 -8.58 5.36 -11.24
CA ASN A 222 -8.88 3.94 -11.03
C ASN A 222 -9.54 3.71 -9.65
N LYS A 223 -10.82 4.08 -9.53
CA LYS A 223 -11.57 4.06 -8.27
C LYS A 223 -11.63 2.69 -7.60
N GLU A 224 -11.77 1.61 -8.36
CA GLU A 224 -11.82 0.25 -7.80
C GLU A 224 -10.48 -0.15 -7.19
N ALA A 225 -9.38 0.05 -7.92
CA ALA A 225 -8.04 -0.24 -7.43
C ALA A 225 -7.67 0.61 -6.21
N TYR A 226 -7.99 1.91 -6.23
CA TYR A 226 -7.86 2.78 -5.05
C TYR A 226 -8.53 2.16 -3.81
N ARG A 227 -9.78 1.72 -3.95
CA ARG A 227 -10.55 1.15 -2.82
C ARG A 227 -9.93 -0.13 -2.30
N ILE A 228 -9.56 -1.05 -3.20
CA ILE A 228 -8.94 -2.33 -2.82
C ILE A 228 -7.66 -2.07 -2.02
N TYR A 229 -6.75 -1.24 -2.54
CA TYR A 229 -5.47 -0.99 -1.86
C TYR A 229 -5.65 -0.20 -0.56
N ALA A 230 -6.57 0.77 -0.52
CA ALA A 230 -6.88 1.51 0.70
C ALA A 230 -7.44 0.59 1.80
N GLU A 231 -8.34 -0.31 1.43
CA GLU A 231 -8.92 -1.30 2.35
C GLU A 231 -7.88 -2.29 2.86
N LEU A 232 -7.02 -2.81 1.98
CA LEU A 232 -5.94 -3.71 2.37
C LEU A 232 -4.93 -3.01 3.30
N ALA A 233 -4.57 -1.75 3.02
CA ALA A 233 -3.68 -0.97 3.87
C ALA A 233 -4.27 -0.75 5.28
N LEU A 234 -5.55 -0.36 5.35
CA LEU A 234 -6.24 -0.14 6.64
C LEU A 234 -6.42 -1.43 7.43
N ARG A 235 -6.86 -2.52 6.81
CA ARG A 235 -7.06 -3.82 7.48
C ARG A 235 -5.74 -4.47 7.88
N GLY A 236 -4.68 -4.26 7.09
CA GLY A 236 -3.34 -4.79 7.36
C GLY A 236 -2.56 -4.01 8.43
N THR A 237 -3.14 -2.97 9.02
CA THR A 237 -2.44 -2.09 9.96
C THR A 237 -3.16 -1.99 11.28
N ASP A 238 -2.49 -2.42 12.34
CA ASP A 238 -2.95 -2.22 13.72
C ASP A 238 -2.47 -0.85 14.22
N LYS A 239 -3.42 0.03 14.57
CA LYS A 239 -3.15 1.38 15.09
C LYS A 239 -2.27 1.36 16.35
N ALA A 240 -2.46 0.38 17.24
CA ALA A 240 -1.69 0.31 18.49
C ALA A 240 -0.25 -0.13 18.23
N ARG A 241 -0.03 -1.00 17.24
CA ARG A 241 1.31 -1.52 16.93
C ARG A 241 2.09 -0.60 15.98
N LEU A 242 1.41 0.08 15.07
CA LEU A 242 1.99 0.89 14.00
C LEU A 242 1.29 2.26 13.89
N PRO A 243 1.31 3.10 14.95
CA PRO A 243 0.53 4.34 15.00
C PRO A 243 0.91 5.34 13.90
N ARG A 244 2.20 5.50 13.61
CA ARG A 244 2.68 6.40 12.56
C ARG A 244 2.25 5.95 11.17
N VAL A 245 2.40 4.66 10.86
CA VAL A 245 1.95 4.07 9.59
C VAL A 245 0.43 4.20 9.45
N TYR A 246 -0.33 3.93 10.53
CA TYR A 246 -1.77 4.11 10.53
C TYR A 246 -2.17 5.56 10.22
N LYS A 247 -1.52 6.54 10.85
CA LYS A 247 -1.74 7.97 10.58
C LYS A 247 -1.41 8.33 9.13
N PHE A 248 -0.31 7.82 8.60
CA PHE A 248 0.05 7.98 7.18
C PHE A 248 -1.03 7.42 6.25
N ILE A 249 -1.50 6.19 6.50
CA ILE A 249 -2.57 5.57 5.70
C ILE A 249 -3.83 6.43 5.74
N ARG A 250 -4.22 6.94 6.91
CA ARG A 250 -5.38 7.82 7.07
C ARG A 250 -5.28 9.12 6.29
N GLN A 251 -4.09 9.70 6.19
CA GLN A 251 -3.86 10.92 5.41
C GLN A 251 -3.99 10.66 3.90
N MET A 252 -3.52 9.51 3.43
CA MET A 252 -3.57 9.15 2.02
C MET A 252 -4.94 8.58 1.59
N CYS A 253 -5.58 7.83 2.48
CA CYS A 253 -6.80 7.05 2.26
C CYS A 253 -7.87 7.42 3.31
N PRO A 254 -8.57 8.56 3.15
CA PRO A 254 -9.59 8.97 4.10
C PRO A 254 -10.80 7.99 4.07
N GLU A 255 -11.33 7.70 5.26
CA GLU A 255 -12.23 6.57 5.54
C GLU A 255 -13.63 6.69 4.93
N ASP A 256 -14.07 7.91 4.71
CA ASP A 256 -15.31 8.30 4.05
C ASP A 256 -15.41 7.73 2.63
N ILE A 257 -14.27 7.57 1.95
CA ILE A 257 -14.21 6.97 0.61
C ILE A 257 -14.23 5.43 0.68
N VAL A 258 -13.77 4.84 1.78
CA VAL A 258 -13.70 3.37 1.96
C VAL A 258 -15.03 2.80 2.47
N ARG A 259 -15.66 3.46 3.46
CA ARG A 259 -16.90 2.99 4.12
C ARG A 259 -18.16 3.13 3.27
N ASN A 260 -18.18 4.04 2.29
CA ASN A 260 -19.30 4.21 1.35
C ASN A 260 -19.25 3.20 0.19
N ALA A 261 -18.94 1.94 0.48
CA ALA A 261 -19.11 0.86 -0.49
C ALA A 261 -20.60 0.54 -0.63
N PRO A 262 -21.15 0.42 -1.84
CA PRO A 262 -22.23 -0.53 -2.04
C PRO A 262 -21.66 -1.89 -1.60
N GLN A 263 -22.18 -2.44 -0.49
CA GLN A 263 -21.80 -3.78 0.02
C GLN A 263 -22.13 -4.89 -0.98
N PHE A 264 -22.85 -4.55 -2.05
CA PHE A 264 -23.42 -5.45 -3.03
C PHE A 264 -22.93 -5.06 -4.43
N ASP A 265 -22.75 -6.03 -5.33
CA ASP A 265 -22.51 -5.78 -6.75
C ASP A 265 -23.77 -5.18 -7.41
N PHE A 266 -24.95 -5.59 -6.90
CA PHE A 266 -26.25 -5.08 -7.34
C PHE A 266 -27.16 -4.71 -6.17
N GLN A 267 -27.87 -3.60 -6.33
CA GLN A 267 -29.04 -3.26 -5.54
C GLN A 267 -30.26 -3.16 -6.46
N ILE A 268 -31.30 -3.95 -6.19
CA ILE A 268 -32.51 -4.01 -7.03
C ILE A 268 -33.67 -3.36 -6.30
N ASP A 269 -34.35 -2.47 -7.02
CA ASP A 269 -35.63 -1.91 -6.62
C ASP A 269 -36.72 -2.42 -7.58
N GLU A 270 -37.47 -3.43 -7.14
CA GLU A 270 -38.50 -4.07 -7.96
C GLU A 270 -39.68 -3.12 -8.23
N ALA A 271 -40.03 -2.27 -7.26
CA ALA A 271 -41.13 -1.32 -7.41
C ALA A 271 -40.78 -0.22 -8.42
N ALA A 272 -39.55 0.31 -8.34
CA ALA A 272 -39.05 1.32 -9.26
C ALA A 272 -38.58 0.74 -10.61
N ARG A 273 -38.52 -0.60 -10.75
CA ARG A 273 -37.93 -1.31 -11.91
C ARG A 273 -36.54 -0.77 -12.26
N SER A 274 -35.69 -0.68 -11.24
CA SER A 274 -34.33 -0.17 -11.39
C SER A 274 -33.32 -1.09 -10.74
N VAL A 275 -32.12 -1.09 -11.30
CA VAL A 275 -30.97 -1.86 -10.80
C VAL A 275 -29.82 -0.89 -10.66
N GLN A 276 -29.26 -0.78 -9.47
CA GLN A 276 -28.02 -0.05 -9.23
C GLN A 276 -26.86 -1.04 -9.23
N GLU A 277 -26.00 -0.94 -10.24
CA GLU A 277 -24.76 -1.73 -10.35
C GLU A 277 -23.60 -0.93 -9.78
N ARG A 278 -22.66 -1.63 -9.11
CA ARG A 278 -21.57 -1.01 -8.34
C ARG A 278 -20.74 0.02 -9.14
N THR A 279 -20.43 -0.27 -10.40
CA THR A 279 -19.54 0.54 -11.23
C THR A 279 -20.30 1.49 -12.18
N LYS A 280 -21.43 1.06 -12.73
CA LYS A 280 -22.23 1.79 -13.73
C LYS A 280 -23.29 2.69 -13.10
N GLY A 281 -23.59 2.50 -11.81
CA GLY A 281 -24.59 3.28 -11.11
C GLY A 281 -26.02 2.84 -11.41
N LEU A 282 -26.96 3.78 -11.35
CA LEU A 282 -28.40 3.49 -11.49
C LEU A 282 -28.76 3.19 -12.95
N ILE A 283 -29.34 2.02 -13.18
CA ILE A 283 -29.87 1.55 -14.45
C ILE A 283 -31.38 1.49 -14.34
N ASP A 284 -32.06 2.27 -15.18
CA ASP A 284 -33.51 2.39 -15.20
C ASP A 284 -34.12 1.54 -16.32
N PHE A 285 -35.05 0.64 -15.97
CA PHE A 285 -35.74 -0.24 -16.91
C PHE A 285 -37.22 0.13 -17.16
N ARG A 286 -37.67 1.34 -16.79
CA ARG A 286 -39.09 1.74 -16.93
C ARG A 286 -39.72 1.43 -18.30
N ASN A 287 -38.97 1.57 -19.39
CA ASN A 287 -39.41 1.28 -20.77
C ASN A 287 -38.81 -0.01 -21.36
N GLN A 288 -38.21 -0.87 -20.54
CA GLN A 288 -37.44 -2.04 -20.97
C GLN A 288 -37.86 -3.29 -20.18
N HIS A 289 -39.16 -3.56 -20.13
CA HIS A 289 -39.79 -4.58 -19.28
C HIS A 289 -39.15 -5.97 -19.42
N ILE A 290 -38.99 -6.45 -20.66
CA ILE A 290 -38.36 -7.76 -20.96
C ILE A 290 -36.93 -7.85 -20.42
N LEU A 291 -36.15 -6.76 -20.50
CA LEU A 291 -34.78 -6.75 -19.99
C LEU A 291 -34.74 -6.73 -18.46
N PHE A 292 -35.70 -6.05 -17.83
CA PHE A 292 -35.86 -6.10 -16.37
C PHE A 292 -36.25 -7.51 -15.91
N ASP A 293 -37.21 -8.14 -16.57
CA ASP A 293 -37.68 -9.48 -16.22
C ASP A 293 -36.56 -10.51 -16.38
N LEU A 294 -35.76 -10.41 -17.44
CA LEU A 294 -34.54 -11.21 -17.61
C LEU A 294 -33.52 -10.94 -16.50
N ALA A 295 -33.27 -9.67 -16.15
CA ALA A 295 -32.37 -9.31 -15.06
C ALA A 295 -32.83 -9.95 -13.75
N LEU A 296 -34.13 -9.82 -13.43
CA LEU A 296 -34.73 -10.35 -12.22
C LEU A 296 -34.67 -11.87 -12.17
N LEU A 297 -34.95 -12.55 -13.29
CA LEU A 297 -34.88 -14.01 -13.40
C LEU A 297 -33.47 -14.55 -13.10
N PHE A 298 -32.47 -13.92 -13.70
CA PHE A 298 -31.07 -14.28 -13.50
C PHE A 298 -30.61 -13.98 -12.08
N ILE A 299 -30.92 -12.80 -11.56
CA ILE A 299 -30.40 -12.32 -10.27
C ILE A 299 -31.07 -13.02 -9.08
N LYS A 300 -32.39 -13.24 -9.09
CA LYS A 300 -33.12 -13.92 -7.98
C LYS A 300 -32.65 -15.36 -7.76
N LYS A 301 -32.16 -16.02 -8.81
CA LYS A 301 -31.74 -17.42 -8.77
C LYS A 301 -30.32 -17.58 -9.31
N ALA A 302 -29.38 -16.83 -8.72
CA ALA A 302 -27.98 -16.87 -9.10
C ALA A 302 -27.41 -18.30 -9.14
N GLY A 303 -26.62 -18.61 -10.17
CA GLY A 303 -26.10 -19.96 -10.44
C GLY A 303 -27.07 -20.92 -11.13
N THR A 304 -28.37 -20.61 -11.22
CA THR A 304 -29.34 -21.42 -11.96
C THR A 304 -29.16 -21.22 -13.46
N ARG A 305 -29.16 -22.32 -14.21
CA ARG A 305 -29.01 -22.32 -15.67
C ARG A 305 -30.38 -22.35 -16.32
N TYR A 306 -30.57 -21.46 -17.29
CA TYR A 306 -31.76 -21.38 -18.12
C TYR A 306 -31.36 -21.67 -19.56
N SER A 307 -31.94 -22.71 -20.12
CA SER A 307 -31.88 -23.01 -21.55
C SER A 307 -32.62 -21.94 -22.35
N LYS A 308 -32.47 -21.97 -23.68
CA LYS A 308 -33.20 -21.04 -24.56
C LYS A 308 -34.71 -21.22 -24.47
N GLU A 309 -35.15 -22.46 -24.33
CA GLU A 309 -36.54 -22.83 -24.15
C GLU A 309 -37.09 -22.27 -22.82
N ASP A 310 -36.35 -22.47 -21.71
CA ASP A 310 -36.73 -21.91 -20.41
C ASP A 310 -36.92 -20.39 -20.46
N LEU A 311 -36.01 -19.67 -21.14
CA LEU A 311 -36.09 -18.22 -21.25
C LEU A 311 -37.35 -17.77 -21.99
N ILE A 312 -37.73 -18.47 -23.07
CA ILE A 312 -38.89 -18.11 -23.89
C ILE A 312 -40.19 -18.41 -23.16
N GLU A 313 -40.29 -19.56 -22.50
CA GLU A 313 -41.48 -19.92 -21.73
C GLU A 313 -41.68 -19.01 -20.51
N ILE A 314 -40.61 -18.65 -19.80
CA ILE A 314 -40.70 -17.85 -18.57
C ILE A 314 -40.92 -16.36 -18.88
N ILE A 315 -40.16 -15.79 -19.81
CA ILE A 315 -40.14 -14.33 -20.03
C ILE A 315 -41.17 -13.91 -21.09
N TRP A 316 -41.29 -14.66 -22.19
CA TRP A 316 -42.18 -14.33 -23.30
C TRP A 316 -43.51 -15.11 -23.27
N GLN A 317 -43.63 -16.14 -22.42
CA GLN A 317 -44.83 -16.97 -22.27
C GLN A 317 -45.30 -17.59 -23.59
N GLN A 318 -44.35 -18.04 -24.40
CA GLN A 318 -44.58 -18.64 -25.71
C GLN A 318 -43.93 -20.03 -25.79
N ALA A 319 -44.41 -20.86 -26.71
CA ALA A 319 -43.76 -22.13 -27.02
C ALA A 319 -42.47 -21.86 -27.82
N TYR A 320 -41.39 -22.57 -27.49
CA TYR A 320 -40.09 -22.34 -28.11
C TYR A 320 -40.03 -22.85 -29.56
N ASP A 321 -39.95 -21.90 -30.49
CA ASP A 321 -39.54 -22.10 -31.88
C ASP A 321 -38.10 -21.56 -32.13
N PRO A 322 -37.12 -22.42 -32.49
CA PRO A 322 -35.75 -21.99 -32.79
C PRO A 322 -35.62 -20.94 -33.91
N GLU A 323 -36.45 -20.99 -34.95
CA GLU A 323 -36.33 -20.08 -36.11
C GLU A 323 -36.66 -18.64 -35.74
N LEU A 324 -37.60 -18.46 -34.82
CA LEU A 324 -38.07 -17.15 -34.38
C LEU A 324 -37.29 -16.64 -33.16
N HIS A 325 -37.00 -17.52 -32.21
CA HIS A 325 -36.58 -17.10 -30.87
C HIS A 325 -35.07 -17.03 -30.66
N ASP A 326 -34.26 -17.74 -31.44
CA ASP A 326 -32.81 -17.75 -31.23
C ASP A 326 -32.19 -16.36 -31.35
N ASN A 327 -32.60 -15.61 -32.37
CA ASN A 327 -32.14 -14.23 -32.57
C ASN A 327 -32.69 -13.29 -31.48
N LEU A 328 -33.95 -13.47 -31.10
CA LEU A 328 -34.60 -12.68 -30.04
C LEU A 328 -33.85 -12.81 -28.70
N ILE A 329 -33.51 -14.04 -28.30
CA ILE A 329 -32.75 -14.32 -27.08
C ILE A 329 -31.37 -13.68 -27.19
N TYR A 330 -30.66 -13.91 -28.29
CA TYR A 330 -29.31 -13.39 -28.49
C TYR A 330 -29.27 -11.86 -28.37
N VAL A 331 -30.16 -11.16 -29.07
CA VAL A 331 -30.25 -9.69 -29.04
C VAL A 331 -30.62 -9.19 -27.64
N SER A 332 -31.56 -9.85 -26.96
CA SER A 332 -31.99 -9.45 -25.62
C SER A 332 -30.88 -9.63 -24.58
N ILE A 333 -30.16 -10.76 -24.60
CA ILE A 333 -29.02 -10.99 -23.70
C ILE A 333 -27.89 -10.00 -24.00
N LYS A 334 -27.60 -9.71 -25.27
CA LYS A 334 -26.58 -8.72 -25.63
C LYS A 334 -26.93 -7.33 -25.10
N ARG A 335 -28.20 -6.90 -25.23
CA ARG A 335 -28.68 -5.62 -24.68
C ARG A 335 -28.62 -5.61 -23.15
N LEU A 336 -29.03 -6.70 -22.51
CA LEU A 336 -28.97 -6.80 -21.05
C LEU A 336 -27.54 -6.71 -20.54
N ARG A 337 -26.59 -7.40 -21.18
CA ARG A 337 -25.16 -7.27 -20.86
C ARG A 337 -24.64 -5.85 -21.06
N ALA A 338 -25.05 -5.17 -22.13
CA ALA A 338 -24.65 -3.78 -22.36
C ALA A 338 -25.11 -2.84 -21.24
N LEU A 339 -26.20 -3.19 -20.55
CA LEU A 339 -26.67 -2.47 -19.38
C LEU A 339 -25.91 -2.89 -18.12
N LEU A 340 -25.85 -4.19 -17.80
CA LEU A 340 -25.37 -4.68 -16.51
C LEU A 340 -23.86 -4.91 -16.41
N GLU A 341 -23.19 -5.29 -17.50
CA GLU A 341 -21.77 -5.65 -17.47
C GLU A 341 -20.87 -4.41 -17.43
N PRO A 342 -19.82 -4.40 -16.59
CA PRO A 342 -18.84 -3.31 -16.57
C PRO A 342 -18.04 -3.26 -17.87
N ASP A 343 -17.74 -4.43 -18.44
CA ASP A 343 -17.08 -4.62 -19.73
C ASP A 343 -17.83 -5.67 -20.56
N MET A 344 -18.08 -5.33 -21.83
CA MET A 344 -18.79 -6.18 -22.78
C MET A 344 -17.93 -7.28 -23.38
N GLU A 345 -16.60 -7.07 -23.47
CA GLU A 345 -15.69 -8.06 -24.05
C GLU A 345 -15.39 -9.20 -23.06
N SER A 346 -15.41 -8.90 -21.76
CA SER A 346 -15.25 -9.86 -20.68
C SER A 346 -16.44 -9.85 -19.69
N PRO A 347 -17.58 -10.47 -20.04
CA PRO A 347 -18.78 -10.48 -19.19
C PRO A 347 -18.51 -11.16 -17.84
N ARG A 348 -18.87 -10.48 -16.75
CA ARG A 348 -18.69 -10.92 -15.36
C ARG A 348 -19.96 -11.53 -14.76
N TYR A 349 -21.13 -11.04 -15.16
CA TYR A 349 -22.38 -11.31 -14.46
C TYR A 349 -23.28 -12.34 -15.16
N ILE A 350 -23.62 -12.12 -16.44
CA ILE A 350 -24.44 -13.05 -17.23
C ILE A 350 -23.50 -13.91 -18.04
N LEU A 351 -23.37 -15.17 -17.64
CA LEU A 351 -22.48 -16.16 -18.24
C LEU A 351 -23.26 -17.16 -19.10
N ARG A 352 -22.54 -17.87 -19.98
CA ARG A 352 -23.12 -18.91 -20.84
C ARG A 352 -22.23 -20.14 -20.83
N ASP A 353 -22.84 -21.32 -20.72
CA ASP A 353 -22.20 -22.60 -20.97
C ASP A 353 -23.05 -23.47 -21.93
N ARG A 354 -22.72 -24.77 -22.04
CA ARG A 354 -23.45 -25.70 -22.93
C ARG A 354 -24.90 -25.92 -22.52
N LYS A 355 -25.26 -25.69 -21.26
CA LYS A 355 -26.60 -25.93 -20.70
C LYS A 355 -27.48 -24.69 -20.74
N GLY A 356 -26.91 -23.50 -20.97
CA GLY A 356 -27.69 -22.27 -21.12
C GLY A 356 -26.99 -21.04 -20.55
N TYR A 357 -27.81 -20.03 -20.22
CA TYR A 357 -27.40 -18.79 -19.59
C TYR A 357 -27.60 -18.85 -18.08
N TYR A 358 -26.73 -18.21 -17.32
CA TYR A 358 -26.85 -18.15 -15.87
C TYR A 358 -26.20 -16.88 -15.32
N PHE A 359 -26.62 -16.50 -14.12
CA PHE A 359 -25.98 -15.42 -13.38
C PHE A 359 -24.84 -15.94 -12.52
N ASN A 360 -23.75 -15.18 -12.43
CA ASN A 360 -22.58 -15.54 -11.63
C ASN A 360 -22.97 -15.75 -10.15
N PRO A 361 -22.79 -16.96 -9.59
CA PRO A 361 -23.19 -17.25 -8.20
C PRO A 361 -22.33 -16.53 -7.16
N GLN A 362 -21.19 -15.96 -7.55
CA GLN A 362 -20.31 -15.22 -6.65
C GLN A 362 -20.71 -13.74 -6.51
N SER A 363 -21.70 -13.28 -7.27
CA SER A 363 -22.18 -11.90 -7.23
C SER A 363 -23.07 -11.65 -6.00
N SER A 364 -22.78 -10.58 -5.28
CA SER A 364 -23.51 -10.11 -4.10
C SER A 364 -24.66 -9.19 -4.49
N VAL A 365 -25.86 -9.45 -3.97
CA VAL A 365 -27.09 -8.77 -4.39
C VAL A 365 -27.91 -8.38 -3.17
N HIS A 366 -28.48 -7.18 -3.20
CA HIS A 366 -29.45 -6.70 -2.21
C HIS A 366 -30.77 -6.31 -2.89
N PHE A 367 -31.88 -6.82 -2.38
CA PHE A 367 -33.22 -6.43 -2.79
C PHE A 367 -33.75 -5.40 -1.81
N ARG A 368 -34.08 -4.20 -2.30
CA ARG A 368 -34.67 -3.15 -1.48
C ARG A 368 -36.09 -3.58 -1.12
N GLN A 369 -36.32 -3.92 0.15
CA GLN A 369 -37.68 -4.14 0.64
C GLN A 369 -38.41 -2.80 0.61
N SER A 370 -39.61 -2.77 0.04
CA SER A 370 -40.53 -1.66 0.21
C SER A 370 -40.82 -1.53 1.70
N GLU A 371 -40.37 -0.45 2.34
CA GLU A 371 -40.89 -0.07 3.66
C GLU A 371 -42.41 -0.05 3.54
N GLU A 372 -43.08 -0.89 4.33
CA GLU A 372 -44.51 -0.75 4.58
C GLU A 372 -44.73 0.70 5.00
N ALA A 373 -45.48 1.43 4.18
CA ALA A 373 -46.05 2.71 4.55
C ALA A 373 -46.83 2.49 5.85
N THR A 374 -46.17 2.74 6.97
CA THR A 374 -46.82 2.75 8.27
C THR A 374 -47.54 4.09 8.32
N LEU A 375 -48.85 4.01 8.17
CA LEU A 375 -49.82 5.10 8.29
C LEU A 375 -49.66 5.87 9.60
#